data_AF-A0A2D4IQW6-F1
#
_entry.id   AF-A0A2D4IQW6-F1
#
_cell.length_a   1.000
_cell.length_b   1.000
_cell.length_c   1.000
_cell.angle_alpha   90.00
_cell.angle_beta   90.00
_cell.angle_gamma   90.00
#
_symmetry.space_group_name_H-M   'P 1'
#
loop_
_entity.id
_entity.type
_entity.pdbx_description
1 polymer ?
#
loop_
_entity_poly.entity_id
_entity_poly.type
_entity_poly.pdbx_seq_one_letter_code
_entity_poly.pdbx_strand_id
1 'polypeptide(L)'
;MPPVPMLGSKHEADVPHLSPPIHPVHPDVKMRRLPFYDVYDELIKPTTLASVNSQRFEEAHFTFALTPQQVQQILTSRDILPGAKCDYTVQVQLRFCLCETSCPQEDYFPPNLFVKINGKL
;
A
#
# COMPACT_ATOMS: atom_id res chain seq x y z
N MET A 1 62.10 -6.63 -6.51
CA MET A 1 60.76 -6.14 -6.90
C MET A 1 59.92 -7.36 -7.21
N PRO A 2 58.84 -7.65 -6.46
CA PRO A 2 57.97 -8.79 -6.73
C PRO A 2 56.94 -8.47 -7.85
N PRO A 3 56.42 -9.48 -8.58
CA PRO A 3 55.50 -9.28 -9.70
C PRO A 3 54.05 -9.06 -9.20
N VAL A 4 53.32 -8.20 -9.92
CA VAL A 4 51.91 -7.88 -9.67
C VAL A 4 51.01 -9.03 -10.15
N PRO A 5 50.07 -9.56 -9.34
CA PRO A 5 49.11 -10.55 -9.82
C PRO A 5 48.01 -9.89 -10.65
N MET A 6 47.76 -10.49 -11.81
CA MET A 6 46.70 -10.12 -12.75
C MET A 6 45.31 -10.48 -12.23
N LEU A 7 44.39 -9.57 -12.56
CA LEU A 7 42.94 -9.57 -12.48
C LEU A 7 42.28 -10.95 -12.73
N GLY A 8 41.61 -11.47 -11.71
CA GLY A 8 40.68 -12.60 -11.83
C GLY A 8 39.25 -12.10 -11.72
N SER A 9 38.55 -12.01 -12.85
CA SER A 9 37.13 -11.69 -12.95
C SER A 9 36.29 -12.84 -12.39
N LYS A 10 35.75 -12.69 -11.19
CA LYS A 10 34.60 -13.49 -10.74
C LYS A 10 33.33 -12.72 -11.08
N HIS A 11 32.61 -13.20 -12.10
CA HIS A 11 31.22 -12.81 -12.35
C HIS A 11 30.38 -13.25 -11.15
N GLU A 12 30.13 -12.32 -10.24
CA GLU A 12 29.01 -12.41 -9.31
C GLU A 12 27.76 -12.04 -10.11
N ALA A 13 26.74 -12.89 -10.04
CA ALA A 13 25.49 -12.70 -10.75
C ALA A 13 24.85 -11.38 -10.29
N ASP A 14 24.79 -10.41 -11.20
CA ASP A 14 24.04 -9.17 -11.05
C ASP A 14 22.55 -9.54 -11.00
N VAL A 15 22.06 -9.82 -9.80
CA VAL A 15 20.63 -9.79 -9.51
C VAL A 15 20.32 -8.32 -9.30
N PRO A 16 19.54 -7.65 -10.17
CA PRO A 16 19.13 -6.29 -9.88
C PRO A 16 18.27 -6.32 -8.63
N HIS A 17 18.85 -5.91 -7.51
CA HIS A 17 18.11 -5.63 -6.29
C HIS A 17 17.27 -4.39 -6.60
N LEU A 18 16.06 -4.64 -7.12
CA LEU A 18 15.02 -3.63 -7.25
C LEU A 18 14.69 -3.17 -5.83
N SER A 19 15.34 -2.09 -5.42
CA SER A 19 14.96 -1.34 -4.23
C SER A 19 13.50 -0.94 -4.45
N PRO A 20 12.57 -1.29 -3.54
CA PRO A 20 11.19 -0.83 -3.69
C PRO A 20 11.22 0.71 -3.77
N PRO A 21 10.43 1.33 -4.66
CA PRO A 21 10.34 2.78 -4.72
C PRO A 21 9.97 3.28 -3.32
N ILE A 22 10.88 4.03 -2.71
CA ILE A 22 10.66 4.70 -1.43
C ILE A 22 9.69 5.83 -1.73
N HIS A 23 8.40 5.53 -1.74
CA HIS A 23 7.38 6.58 -1.81
C HIS A 23 7.55 7.47 -0.58
N PRO A 24 7.66 8.79 -0.75
CA PRO A 24 7.80 9.69 0.40
C PRO A 24 6.55 9.58 1.26
N VAL A 25 6.72 8.96 2.42
CA VAL A 25 5.70 8.90 3.47
C VAL A 25 5.60 10.31 4.04
N HIS A 26 4.43 10.93 3.93
CA HIS A 26 4.14 12.18 4.63
C HIS A 26 3.40 11.85 5.93
N PRO A 27 4.10 11.83 7.08
CA PRO A 27 3.51 11.42 8.36
C PRO A 27 2.39 12.35 8.87
N ASP A 28 2.19 13.51 8.21
CA ASP A 28 1.28 14.56 8.68
C ASP A 28 -0.10 14.54 8.02
N VAL A 29 -0.28 13.79 6.92
CA VAL A 29 -1.59 13.61 6.31
C VAL A 29 -2.42 12.69 7.20
N LYS A 30 -3.63 13.13 7.55
CA LYS A 30 -4.56 12.35 8.38
C LYS A 30 -5.90 12.23 7.68
N MET A 31 -6.46 11.03 7.71
CA MET A 31 -7.81 10.78 7.19
C MET A 31 -8.87 11.20 8.22
N ARG A 32 -9.97 11.78 7.75
CA ARG A 32 -11.16 12.01 8.57
C ARG A 32 -11.77 10.65 8.96
N ARG A 33 -12.15 10.51 10.23
CA ARG A 33 -12.84 9.31 10.73
C ARG A 33 -14.22 9.20 10.08
N LEU A 34 -14.55 8.01 9.60
CA LEU A 34 -15.87 7.73 9.06
C LEU A 34 -16.83 7.38 10.20
N PRO A 35 -18.08 7.86 10.19
CA PRO A 35 -19.02 7.68 11.30
C PRO A 35 -19.47 6.23 11.52
N PHE A 36 -19.30 5.36 10.53
CA PHE A 36 -19.77 3.96 10.56
C PHE A 36 -18.64 2.93 10.71
N TYR A 37 -17.38 3.37 10.83
CA TYR A 37 -16.23 2.48 10.85
C TYR A 37 -15.30 2.80 12.00
N ASP A 38 -15.04 1.78 12.82
CA ASP A 38 -13.97 1.80 13.80
C ASP A 38 -12.65 1.37 13.16
N VAL A 39 -11.58 2.11 13.44
CA VAL A 39 -10.24 1.82 12.93
C VAL A 39 -9.54 0.88 13.91
N TYR A 40 -9.30 -0.36 13.47
CA TYR A 40 -8.59 -1.38 14.25
C TYR A 40 -7.08 -1.27 14.09
N ASP A 41 -6.60 -1.06 12.87
CA ASP A 41 -5.17 -0.94 12.56
C ASP A 41 -4.95 -0.17 11.23
N GLU A 42 -3.74 0.36 11.05
CA GLU A 42 -3.30 1.03 9.84
C GLU A 42 -2.31 0.14 9.08
N LEU A 43 -2.80 -0.60 8.10
CA LEU A 43 -2.00 -1.60 7.35
C LEU A 43 -0.93 -0.94 6.45
N ILE A 44 -1.25 0.23 5.91
CA ILE A 44 -0.36 1.06 5.11
C ILE A 44 -0.53 2.50 5.60
N LYS A 45 0.58 3.15 5.97
CA LYS A 45 0.56 4.57 6.36
C LYS A 45 0.15 5.44 5.18
N PRO A 46 -0.45 6.63 5.41
CA PRO A 46 -0.69 7.61 4.36
C PRO A 46 0.58 7.83 3.52
N THR A 47 0.53 7.43 2.25
CA THR A 47 1.69 7.40 1.36
C THR A 47 1.35 8.16 0.08
N THR A 48 2.24 9.06 -0.32
CA THR A 48 2.05 9.87 -1.51
C THR A 48 2.07 9.00 -2.76
N LEU A 49 1.05 9.14 -3.60
CA LEU A 49 1.09 8.69 -4.99
C LEU A 49 2.01 9.66 -5.76
N ALA A 50 3.32 9.54 -5.56
CA ALA A 50 4.28 10.46 -6.16
C ALA A 50 4.51 10.13 -7.64
N SER A 51 4.41 11.15 -8.48
CA SER A 51 4.86 11.16 -9.87
C SER A 51 6.38 11.00 -9.92
N VAL A 52 6.87 9.82 -10.32
CA VAL A 52 8.33 9.62 -10.50
C VAL A 52 8.77 10.01 -11.91
N ASN A 53 7.85 10.15 -12.87
CA ASN A 53 8.14 10.45 -14.27
C ASN A 53 6.97 11.17 -14.93
N SER A 54 7.24 12.09 -15.87
CA SER A 54 6.24 12.80 -16.69
C SER A 54 5.48 11.90 -17.71
N GLN A 55 5.19 10.65 -17.34
CA GLN A 55 4.36 9.76 -18.15
C GLN A 55 2.87 10.08 -17.93
N ARG A 56 2.06 9.81 -18.96
CA ARG A 56 0.60 10.08 -18.94
C ARG A 56 -0.17 9.26 -17.89
N PHE A 57 0.39 8.16 -17.41
CA PHE A 57 -0.20 7.28 -16.42
C PHE A 57 0.79 7.06 -15.29
N GLU A 58 0.32 7.22 -14.06
CA GLU A 58 1.10 6.95 -12.87
C GLU A 58 0.64 5.62 -12.28
N GLU A 59 1.60 4.71 -12.06
CA GLU A 59 1.39 3.42 -11.43
C GLU A 59 2.20 3.35 -10.14
N ALA A 60 1.54 2.99 -9.05
CA ALA A 60 2.17 2.79 -7.74
C ALA A 60 1.78 1.41 -7.20
N HIS A 61 2.76 0.71 -6.62
CA HIS A 61 2.57 -0.62 -6.06
C HIS A 61 2.68 -0.58 -4.55
N PHE A 62 1.67 -1.16 -3.89
CA PHE A 62 1.61 -1.25 -2.45
C PHE A 62 1.45 -2.70 -2.02
N THR A 63 2.17 -3.08 -0.98
CA THR A 63 2.12 -4.40 -0.36
C THR A 63 1.91 -4.24 1.13
N PHE A 64 1.00 -5.03 1.69
CA PHE A 64 0.81 -5.16 3.13
C PHE A 64 0.61 -6.63 3.50
N ALA A 65 0.82 -6.95 4.77
CA ALA A 65 0.55 -8.27 5.32
C ALA A 65 -0.45 -8.14 6.47
N LEU A 66 -1.32 -9.14 6.61
CA LEU A 66 -2.18 -9.27 7.77
C LEU A 66 -1.52 -10.20 8.78
N THR A 67 -1.61 -9.84 10.06
CA THR A 67 -1.23 -10.74 11.14
C THR A 67 -2.24 -11.90 11.25
N PRO A 68 -1.85 -13.07 11.81
CA PRO A 68 -2.79 -14.17 12.02
C PRO A 68 -4.03 -13.77 12.83
N GLN A 69 -3.86 -12.86 13.78
CA GLN A 69 -4.96 -12.32 14.59
C GLN A 69 -5.94 -11.51 13.74
N GLN A 70 -5.46 -10.61 12.88
CA GLN A 70 -6.32 -9.84 11.97
C GLN A 70 -7.08 -10.74 10.99
N VAL A 71 -6.40 -11.75 10.44
CA VAL A 71 -7.05 -12.75 9.58
C VAL A 71 -8.17 -13.46 10.33
N GLN A 72 -7.90 -13.92 11.55
CA GLN A 72 -8.92 -14.56 12.38
C GLN A 72 -10.09 -13.61 12.68
N GLN A 73 -9.83 -12.36 13.04
CA GLN A 73 -10.86 -11.36 13.30
C GLN A 73 -11.78 -11.18 12.09
N ILE A 74 -11.22 -10.99 10.90
CA ILE A 74 -11.99 -10.87 9.66
C ILE A 74 -12.84 -12.13 9.46
N LEU A 75 -12.23 -13.32 9.49
CA LEU A 75 -12.95 -14.57 9.24
C LEU A 75 -14.09 -14.84 10.23
N THR A 76 -13.91 -14.47 11.50
CA THR A 76 -14.95 -14.62 12.55
C THR A 76 -16.03 -13.55 12.51
N SER A 77 -15.78 -12.42 11.85
CA SER A 77 -16.72 -11.28 11.76
C SER A 77 -17.84 -11.47 10.73
N ARG A 78 -17.91 -12.66 10.12
CA ARG A 78 -18.90 -13.01 9.11
C ARG A 78 -20.28 -12.96 9.74
N ASP A 79 -21.06 -11.96 9.37
CA ASP A 79 -22.44 -11.88 9.80
C ASP A 79 -23.33 -12.57 8.76
N ILE A 80 -24.22 -13.44 9.23
CA ILE A 80 -25.19 -14.15 8.39
C ILE A 80 -26.54 -13.52 8.70
N LEU A 81 -26.74 -12.27 8.26
CA LEU A 81 -28.04 -11.66 8.32
C LEU A 81 -28.96 -12.34 7.29
N PRO A 82 -30.15 -12.80 7.69
CA PRO A 82 -31.08 -13.45 6.77
C PRO A 82 -31.55 -12.45 5.71
N GLY A 83 -31.02 -12.60 4.48
CA GLY A 83 -31.37 -11.78 3.32
C GLY A 83 -30.27 -10.85 2.80
N ALA A 84 -29.16 -10.68 3.54
CA ALA A 84 -28.01 -9.90 3.09
C ALA A 84 -26.96 -10.79 2.43
N LYS A 85 -26.17 -10.20 1.52
CA LYS A 85 -24.94 -10.83 1.01
C LYS A 85 -24.04 -11.15 2.21
N CYS A 86 -23.28 -12.25 2.15
CA CYS A 86 -22.34 -12.61 3.21
C CYS A 86 -21.32 -11.49 3.41
N ASP A 87 -21.59 -10.59 4.36
CA ASP A 87 -20.74 -9.43 4.64
C ASP A 87 -19.94 -9.69 5.91
N TYR A 88 -18.67 -9.32 5.84
CA TYR A 88 -17.78 -9.31 6.99
C TYR A 88 -17.88 -7.94 7.65
N THR A 89 -18.16 -7.91 8.95
CA THR A 89 -18.24 -6.63 9.70
C THR A 89 -16.85 -6.03 9.96
N VAL A 90 -15.81 -6.87 9.96
CA VAL A 90 -14.40 -6.43 9.97
C VAL A 90 -13.85 -6.51 8.54
N GLN A 91 -13.32 -5.40 8.04
CA GLN A 91 -12.94 -5.23 6.64
C GLN A 91 -11.57 -4.56 6.50
N VAL A 92 -10.92 -4.80 5.35
CA VAL A 92 -9.77 -4.00 4.91
C VAL A 92 -10.27 -2.88 4.02
N GLN A 93 -10.00 -1.64 4.40
CA GLN A 93 -10.50 -0.45 3.69
C GLN A 93 -9.35 0.32 3.05
N LEU A 94 -9.37 0.44 1.72
CA LEU A 94 -8.48 1.32 0.95
C LEU A 94 -9.14 2.69 0.82
N ARG A 95 -8.40 3.75 1.13
CA ARG A 95 -8.87 5.13 1.04
C ARG A 95 -7.87 5.99 0.29
N PHE A 96 -8.37 6.99 -0.43
CA PHE A 96 -7.58 7.98 -1.15
C PHE A 96 -7.95 9.36 -0.64
N CYS A 97 -7.00 10.28 -0.65
CA CYS A 97 -7.24 11.68 -0.28
C CYS A 97 -6.31 12.61 -1.04
N LEU A 98 -6.54 13.91 -0.90
CA LEU A 98 -5.59 14.93 -1.33
C LEU A 98 -4.36 14.92 -0.43
N CYS A 99 -3.20 15.23 -1.01
CA CYS A 99 -1.95 15.38 -0.26
C CYS A 99 -1.89 16.75 0.44
N GLU A 100 -2.80 16.96 1.39
CA GLU A 100 -2.90 18.17 2.19
C GLU A 100 -2.81 17.87 3.68
N THR A 101 -2.14 18.75 4.42
CA THR A 101 -1.86 18.59 5.86
C THR A 101 -2.56 19.64 6.73
N SER A 102 -3.34 20.53 6.12
CA SER A 102 -4.04 21.63 6.79
C SER A 102 -5.19 21.15 7.69
N CYS A 103 -5.82 20.03 7.34
CA CYS A 103 -6.92 19.43 8.10
C CYS A 103 -7.05 17.92 7.81
N PRO A 104 -7.84 17.17 8.63
CA PRO A 104 -8.17 15.79 8.32
C PRO A 104 -8.93 15.68 7.00
N GLN A 105 -8.37 14.90 6.09
CA GLN A 105 -8.81 14.78 4.71
C GLN A 105 -10.05 13.90 4.57
N GLU A 106 -10.98 14.33 3.71
CA GLU A 106 -12.06 13.46 3.23
C GLU A 106 -11.55 12.51 2.15
N ASP A 107 -12.37 11.52 1.82
CA ASP A 107 -12.08 10.64 0.71
C ASP A 107 -12.15 11.41 -0.62
N TYR A 108 -11.05 11.34 -1.38
CA TYR A 108 -10.94 11.99 -2.67
C TYR A 108 -10.15 11.09 -3.63
N PHE A 109 -10.81 10.66 -4.71
CA PHE A 109 -10.18 9.80 -5.71
C PHE A 109 -9.40 10.63 -6.73
N PRO A 110 -8.15 10.26 -7.06
CA PRO A 110 -7.42 10.88 -8.14
C PRO A 110 -8.11 10.62 -9.50
N PRO A 111 -7.94 11.51 -10.49
CA PRO A 111 -8.53 11.34 -11.81
C PRO A 111 -7.98 10.09 -12.50
N ASN A 112 -8.83 9.38 -13.22
CA ASN A 112 -8.48 8.14 -13.94
C ASN A 112 -7.90 7.03 -13.03
N LEU A 113 -8.34 6.96 -11.78
CA LEU A 113 -7.92 5.94 -10.83
C LEU A 113 -8.23 4.53 -11.36
N PHE A 114 -7.21 3.67 -11.31
CA PHE A 114 -7.31 2.25 -11.58
C PHE A 114 -6.65 1.49 -10.43
N VAL A 115 -7.39 0.57 -9.80
CA VAL A 115 -6.90 -0.20 -8.65
C VAL A 115 -6.90 -1.68 -8.99
N LYS A 116 -5.79 -2.35 -8.72
CA LYS A 116 -5.64 -3.78 -8.92
C LYS A 116 -5.24 -4.43 -7.61
N ILE A 117 -6.08 -5.33 -7.09
CA ILE A 117 -5.83 -6.04 -5.83
C ILE A 117 -5.46 -7.49 -6.13
N ASN A 118 -4.24 -7.90 -5.77
CA ASN A 118 -3.76 -9.28 -5.96
C ASN A 118 -3.96 -9.82 -7.38
N GLY A 119 -3.67 -9.01 -8.40
CA GLY A 119 -3.83 -9.43 -9.79
C GLY A 119 -5.23 -9.20 -10.38
N LYS A 120 -6.23 -8.88 -9.56
CA LYS A 120 -7.63 -8.73 -9.97
C LYS A 120 -8.02 -7.26 -10.06
N LEU A 121 -8.81 -6.95 -11.09
CA LEU A 121 -9.49 -5.67 -11.23
C LEU A 121 -10.78 -5.65 -10.38
#